data_AF-A0A1W9IT09-F1
#
_entry.id   AF-A0A1W9IT09-F1
#
_cell.length_a   1.000
_cell.length_b   1.000
_cell.length_c   1.000
_cell.angle_alpha   90.00
_cell.angle_beta   90.00
_cell.angle_gamma   90.00
#
_symmetry.space_group_name_H-M   'P 1'
#
loop_
_entity.id
_entity.type
_entity.pdbx_description
1 polymer ?
#
loop_
_entity_poly.entity_id
_entity_poly.type
_entity_poly.pdbx_seq_one_letter_code
_entity_poly.pdbx_strand_id
1 'polypeptide(L)'
;MSRSLNIAGVFVSLLLLVSSGHAAESISGPAELHPLVQAQSEALGTLSDNAAALSLFTTKVGPALGLQDVASTVAAKNIPPKVAKELAVQELTASAQRLIANLAAWQTADRITQSLSQHADLVATPSATVVNWIQTTAAIPSLAQTMEELTQLAEMKPDTTAVDRMPLALSAGRLALDAQQRAIAEWWQLRTWKDRVRTVRGRNKLCGTWQWIIHNHQQHHQEQKLALLFPPPGPDHLLPGGLVETVVLGENVYLRWESNGQAQEDSLQFTKEGKGLEGTFVNSQGGWGSISGKRTSDCKP
;
A
#
# COMPACT_ATOMS: atom_id res chain seq x y z
N MET A 1 22.18 -58.81 -32.57
CA MET A 1 21.72 -57.63 -33.33
C MET A 1 20.29 -57.35 -32.89
N SER A 2 20.10 -56.53 -31.85
CA SER A 2 19.90 -55.08 -31.89
C SER A 2 18.47 -54.67 -32.25
N ARG A 3 17.73 -54.21 -31.20
CA ARG A 3 16.67 -53.17 -31.17
C ARG A 3 15.30 -53.57 -31.78
N SER A 4 14.13 -53.29 -31.21
CA SER A 4 13.71 -52.21 -30.31
C SER A 4 12.51 -52.60 -29.43
N LEU A 5 12.48 -51.99 -28.25
CA LEU A 5 11.44 -51.94 -27.23
C LEU A 5 10.28 -51.02 -27.67
N ASN A 6 9.02 -51.33 -27.33
CA ASN A 6 8.05 -50.33 -26.85
C ASN A 6 6.96 -51.01 -26.02
N ILE A 7 6.92 -50.63 -24.74
CA ILE A 7 6.17 -51.22 -23.64
C ILE A 7 4.95 -50.34 -23.34
N ALA A 8 3.82 -51.03 -23.17
CA ALA A 8 2.65 -50.76 -22.33
C ALA A 8 2.30 -49.29 -21.97
N GLY A 9 1.13 -48.86 -22.45
CA GLY A 9 0.40 -47.73 -21.90
C GLY A 9 -0.20 -48.09 -20.54
N VAL A 10 0.03 -47.22 -19.55
CA VAL A 10 -0.52 -47.30 -18.20
C VAL A 10 -1.58 -46.21 -18.03
N PHE A 11 -2.79 -46.64 -17.66
CA PHE A 11 -3.87 -45.81 -17.14
C PHE A 11 -3.47 -45.20 -15.80
N VAL A 12 -3.58 -43.88 -15.61
CA VAL A 12 -3.75 -43.30 -14.26
C VAL A 12 -4.79 -42.18 -14.28
N SER A 13 -5.82 -42.49 -13.51
CA SER A 13 -6.95 -41.75 -12.97
C SER A 13 -6.91 -40.22 -12.86
N LEU A 14 -8.05 -39.67 -13.29
CA LEU A 14 -8.72 -38.45 -12.87
C LEU A 14 -8.64 -38.20 -11.35
N LEU A 15 -8.07 -37.07 -10.94
CA LEU A 15 -8.26 -36.50 -9.60
C LEU A 15 -8.81 -35.07 -9.76
N LEU A 16 -10.13 -34.99 -9.62
CA LEU A 16 -10.88 -33.76 -9.41
C LEU A 16 -10.48 -33.17 -8.06
N LEU A 17 -9.61 -32.16 -8.06
CA LEU A 17 -9.43 -31.29 -6.91
C LEU A 17 -10.47 -30.17 -7.02
N VAL A 18 -11.56 -30.36 -6.28
CA VAL A 18 -12.51 -29.30 -5.92
C VAL A 18 -11.76 -28.35 -4.97
N SER A 19 -11.24 -27.24 -5.50
CA SER A 19 -10.76 -26.15 -4.67
C SER A 19 -11.96 -25.38 -4.14
N SER A 20 -12.27 -25.63 -2.87
CA SER A 20 -13.20 -24.85 -2.07
C SER A 20 -12.83 -23.37 -2.15
N GLY A 21 -13.79 -22.54 -2.59
CA GLY A 21 -13.63 -21.12 -2.77
C GLY A 21 -13.22 -20.41 -1.48
N HIS A 22 -12.01 -19.86 -1.48
CA HIS A 22 -11.77 -18.54 -0.93
C HIS A 22 -11.33 -17.70 -2.11
N ALA A 23 -12.07 -16.63 -2.40
CA ALA A 23 -11.67 -15.65 -3.39
C ALA A 23 -10.30 -15.10 -2.98
N ALA A 24 -9.24 -15.62 -3.60
CA ALA A 24 -7.97 -14.95 -3.63
C ALA A 24 -8.24 -13.63 -4.36
N GLU A 25 -8.21 -12.52 -3.62
CA GLU A 25 -8.03 -11.21 -4.24
C GLU A 25 -6.83 -11.36 -5.18
N SER A 26 -7.11 -11.27 -6.48
CA SER A 26 -6.09 -11.33 -7.51
C SER A 26 -4.93 -10.43 -7.08
N ILE A 27 -3.75 -11.03 -6.88
CA ILE A 27 -2.49 -10.29 -6.80
C ILE A 27 -2.21 -9.80 -8.22
N SER A 28 -3.09 -8.93 -8.74
CA SER A 28 -2.88 -8.22 -9.98
C SER A 28 -1.61 -7.41 -9.79
N GLY A 29 -0.74 -7.40 -10.80
CA GLY A 29 0.53 -6.68 -10.81
C GLY A 29 0.37 -5.16 -10.56
N PRO A 30 1.45 -4.38 -10.72
CA PRO A 30 1.35 -2.92 -10.59
C PRO A 30 0.24 -2.38 -11.47
N ALA A 31 -0.54 -1.42 -10.97
CA ALA A 31 -1.63 -0.84 -11.73
C ALA A 31 -1.15 -0.29 -13.09
N GLU A 32 -1.90 -0.59 -14.14
CA GLU A 32 -1.70 0.03 -15.45
C GLU A 32 -2.26 1.47 -15.43
N LEU A 33 -1.46 2.40 -14.92
CA LEU A 33 -1.88 3.79 -14.75
C LEU A 33 -1.92 4.55 -16.09
N HIS A 34 -1.03 4.24 -17.04
CA HIS A 34 -0.94 5.00 -18.29
C HIS A 34 -2.21 4.92 -19.17
N PRO A 35 -2.81 3.72 -19.42
CA PRO A 35 -4.08 3.64 -20.12
C PRO A 35 -5.21 4.42 -19.43
N LEU A 36 -5.19 4.45 -18.10
CA LEU A 36 -6.16 5.22 -17.31
C LEU A 36 -5.98 6.73 -17.49
N VAL A 37 -4.74 7.23 -17.47
CA VAL A 37 -4.42 8.64 -17.74
C VAL A 37 -4.95 9.06 -19.11
N GLN A 38 -4.75 8.23 -20.13
CA GLN A 38 -5.28 8.48 -21.48
C GLN A 38 -6.81 8.50 -21.49
N ALA A 39 -7.45 7.49 -20.88
CA ALA A 39 -8.90 7.35 -20.83
C ALA A 39 -9.61 8.49 -20.06
N GLN A 40 -8.93 9.10 -19.08
CA GLN A 40 -9.46 10.18 -18.25
C GLN A 40 -8.82 11.54 -18.56
N SER A 41 -8.16 11.68 -19.72
CA SER A 41 -7.33 12.85 -20.04
C SER A 41 -8.10 14.18 -19.99
N GLU A 42 -9.33 14.22 -20.50
CA GLU A 42 -10.18 15.41 -20.45
C GLU A 42 -10.57 15.78 -19.01
N ALA A 43 -11.03 14.79 -18.24
CA ALA A 43 -11.43 14.99 -16.85
C ALA A 43 -10.25 15.46 -15.99
N LEU A 44 -9.09 14.82 -16.11
CA LEU A 44 -7.87 15.17 -15.39
C LEU A 44 -7.36 16.58 -15.73
N GLY A 45 -7.48 16.99 -16.99
CA GLY A 45 -7.02 18.30 -17.45
C GLY A 45 -7.91 19.48 -17.07
N THR A 46 -9.08 19.24 -16.46
CA THR A 46 -10.04 20.29 -16.04
C THR A 46 -10.20 20.39 -14.52
N LEU A 47 -9.50 19.54 -13.75
CA LEU A 47 -9.58 19.53 -12.29
C LEU A 47 -9.00 20.80 -11.65
N SER A 48 -9.77 21.43 -10.78
CA SER A 48 -9.37 22.66 -10.09
C SER A 48 -9.49 22.59 -8.57
N ASP A 49 -10.07 21.52 -8.02
CA ASP A 49 -10.26 21.37 -6.59
C ASP A 49 -10.31 19.90 -6.12
N ASN A 50 -10.23 19.75 -4.81
CA ASN A 50 -10.22 18.45 -4.13
C ASN A 50 -11.57 17.72 -4.18
N ALA A 51 -12.70 18.43 -4.34
CA ALA A 51 -14.01 17.81 -4.41
C ALA A 51 -14.23 17.13 -5.77
N ALA A 52 -13.84 17.80 -6.86
CA ALA A 52 -13.82 17.24 -8.20
C ALA A 52 -12.86 16.05 -8.29
N ALA A 53 -11.67 16.17 -7.69
CA ALA A 53 -10.70 15.08 -7.64
C ALA A 53 -11.25 13.83 -6.92
N LEU A 54 -11.89 14.02 -5.74
CA LEU A 54 -12.53 12.92 -5.02
C LEU A 54 -13.71 12.32 -5.78
N SER A 55 -14.50 13.14 -6.48
CA SER A 55 -15.57 12.65 -7.35
C SER A 55 -15.03 11.76 -8.47
N LEU A 56 -13.98 12.21 -9.18
CA LEU A 56 -13.32 11.43 -10.22
C LEU A 56 -12.72 10.12 -9.66
N PHE A 57 -12.08 10.21 -8.49
CA PHE A 57 -11.54 9.04 -7.78
C PHE A 57 -12.63 8.01 -7.48
N THR A 58 -13.70 8.43 -6.81
CA THR A 58 -14.73 7.51 -6.32
C THR A 58 -15.57 6.90 -7.44
N THR A 59 -15.75 7.61 -8.56
CA THR A 59 -16.64 7.18 -9.65
C THR A 59 -15.94 6.48 -10.81
N LYS A 60 -14.68 6.81 -11.10
CA LYS A 60 -13.97 6.30 -12.30
C LYS A 60 -12.63 5.67 -11.96
N VAL A 61 -11.73 6.43 -11.35
CA VAL A 61 -10.32 6.02 -11.17
C VAL A 61 -10.18 4.90 -10.15
N GLY A 62 -10.78 5.02 -8.97
CA GLY A 62 -10.72 4.02 -7.91
C GLY A 62 -11.20 2.63 -8.38
N PRO A 63 -12.42 2.50 -8.95
CA PRO A 63 -12.88 1.24 -9.51
C PRO A 63 -11.96 0.65 -10.59
N ALA A 64 -11.46 1.49 -11.51
CA ALA A 64 -10.57 1.05 -12.58
C ALA A 64 -9.22 0.53 -12.07
N LEU A 65 -8.78 0.99 -10.89
CA LEU A 65 -7.52 0.59 -10.25
C LEU A 65 -7.68 -0.55 -9.23
N GLY A 66 -8.87 -1.16 -9.13
CA GLY A 66 -9.16 -2.19 -8.13
C GLY A 66 -9.25 -1.64 -6.70
N LEU A 67 -9.47 -0.33 -6.54
CA LEU A 67 -9.57 0.37 -5.25
C LEU A 67 -11.04 0.59 -4.83
N GLN A 68 -11.93 -0.35 -5.15
CA GLN A 68 -13.37 -0.21 -4.92
C GLN A 68 -13.72 0.06 -3.45
N ASP A 69 -13.04 -0.62 -2.52
CA ASP A 69 -13.25 -0.42 -1.09
C ASP A 69 -12.79 0.96 -0.60
N VAL A 70 -11.69 1.45 -1.16
CA VAL A 70 -11.17 2.79 -0.86
C VAL A 70 -12.17 3.83 -1.36
N ALA A 71 -12.60 3.71 -2.61
CA ALA A 71 -13.60 4.58 -3.22
C ALA A 71 -14.89 4.61 -2.40
N SER A 72 -15.38 3.44 -1.98
CA SER A 72 -16.59 3.31 -1.17
C SER A 72 -16.41 3.95 0.22
N THR A 73 -15.25 3.75 0.86
CA THR A 73 -14.95 4.31 2.19
C THR A 73 -14.83 5.83 2.15
N VAL A 74 -14.16 6.37 1.13
CA VAL A 74 -14.00 7.82 0.96
C VAL A 74 -15.32 8.48 0.55
N ALA A 75 -16.17 7.79 -0.22
CA ALA A 75 -17.50 8.29 -0.59
C ALA A 75 -18.55 8.17 0.53
N ALA A 76 -18.29 7.36 1.56
CA ALA A 76 -19.25 7.08 2.60
C ALA A 76 -19.57 8.34 3.42
N LYS A 77 -20.87 8.65 3.52
CA LYS A 77 -21.38 9.75 4.32
C LYS A 77 -21.64 9.27 5.75
N ASN A 78 -21.42 10.15 6.73
CA ASN A 78 -21.76 9.91 8.15
C ASN A 78 -21.01 8.76 8.82
N ILE A 79 -19.73 8.56 8.52
CA ILE A 79 -18.88 7.64 9.29
C ILE A 79 -18.74 8.20 10.72
N PRO A 80 -19.02 7.41 11.78
CA PRO A 80 -18.81 7.85 13.15
C PRO A 80 -17.35 8.30 13.37
N PRO A 81 -17.08 9.41 14.09
CA PRO A 81 -15.72 9.98 14.20
C PRO A 81 -14.68 8.98 14.73
N LYS A 82 -15.07 8.11 15.66
CA LYS A 82 -14.22 7.04 16.19
C LYS A 82 -13.80 6.06 15.09
N VAL A 83 -14.76 5.63 14.27
CA VAL A 83 -14.50 4.70 13.16
C VAL A 83 -13.67 5.38 12.07
N ALA A 84 -13.95 6.66 11.77
CA ALA A 84 -13.18 7.43 10.81
C ALA A 84 -11.70 7.55 11.21
N LYS A 85 -11.43 7.77 12.49
CA LYS A 85 -10.06 7.78 13.05
C LYS A 85 -9.40 6.40 12.96
N GLU A 86 -10.10 5.34 13.35
CA GLU A 86 -9.55 3.98 13.31
C GLU A 86 -9.28 3.47 11.89
N LEU A 87 -10.04 3.93 10.90
CA LEU A 87 -9.85 3.60 9.50
C LEU A 87 -8.87 4.54 8.78
N ALA A 88 -8.34 5.57 9.47
CA ALA A 88 -7.50 6.60 8.90
C ALA A 88 -8.12 7.26 7.67
N VAL A 89 -9.42 7.60 7.73
CA VAL A 89 -10.19 8.11 6.58
C VAL A 89 -9.61 9.43 6.06
N GLN A 90 -9.07 10.28 6.94
CA GLN A 90 -8.47 11.54 6.53
C GLN A 90 -7.21 11.31 5.68
N GLU A 91 -6.32 10.44 6.13
CA GLU A 91 -5.10 10.05 5.42
C GLU A 91 -5.43 9.35 4.11
N LEU A 92 -6.45 8.49 4.12
CA LEU A 92 -6.96 7.80 2.94
C LEU A 92 -7.50 8.79 1.90
N THR A 93 -8.28 9.77 2.34
CA THR A 93 -8.84 10.84 1.48
C THR A 93 -7.74 11.69 0.89
N ALA A 94 -6.75 12.09 1.69
CA ALA A 94 -5.60 12.87 1.22
C ALA A 94 -4.75 12.08 0.22
N SER A 95 -4.56 10.78 0.43
CA SER A 95 -3.85 9.89 -0.50
C SER A 95 -4.59 9.74 -1.83
N ALA A 96 -5.93 9.62 -1.81
CA ALA A 96 -6.75 9.61 -3.01
C ALA A 96 -6.65 10.93 -3.80
N GLN A 97 -6.67 12.07 -3.12
CA GLN A 97 -6.47 13.39 -3.75
C GLN A 97 -5.09 13.51 -4.39
N ARG A 98 -4.03 13.09 -3.67
CA ARG A 98 -2.65 13.07 -4.20
C ARG A 98 -2.51 12.16 -5.40
N LEU A 99 -3.12 10.98 -5.38
CA LEU A 99 -3.13 10.10 -6.55
C LEU A 99 -3.71 10.82 -7.77
N ILE A 100 -4.88 11.45 -7.65
CA ILE A 100 -5.51 12.15 -8.78
C ILE A 100 -4.68 13.36 -9.24
N ALA A 101 -4.10 14.13 -8.32
CA ALA A 101 -3.21 15.24 -8.66
C ALA A 101 -1.95 14.77 -9.39
N ASN A 102 -1.35 13.63 -9.00
CA ASN A 102 -0.23 13.04 -9.73
C ASN A 102 -0.66 12.56 -11.13
N LEU A 103 -1.84 11.95 -11.28
CA LEU A 103 -2.35 11.56 -12.60
C LEU A 103 -2.61 12.79 -13.49
N ALA A 104 -3.11 13.90 -12.93
CA ALA A 104 -3.30 15.16 -13.66
C ALA A 104 -1.97 15.81 -14.08
N ALA A 105 -0.94 15.71 -13.25
CA ALA A 105 0.41 16.15 -13.60
C ALA A 105 1.01 15.32 -14.74
N TRP A 106 0.84 14.00 -14.71
CA TRP A 106 1.26 13.12 -15.80
C TRP A 106 0.51 13.47 -17.09
N GLN A 107 -0.81 13.63 -17.02
CA GLN A 107 -1.65 14.05 -18.14
C GLN A 107 -1.18 15.39 -18.75
N THR A 108 -0.76 16.34 -17.90
CA THR A 108 -0.19 17.62 -18.33
C THR A 108 1.12 17.42 -19.09
N ALA A 109 2.02 16.58 -18.59
CA ALA A 109 3.25 16.25 -19.28
C ALA A 109 3.00 15.58 -20.65
N ASP A 110 2.08 14.62 -20.71
CA ASP A 110 1.72 13.94 -21.97
C ASP A 110 1.18 14.93 -23.01
N ARG A 111 0.35 15.91 -22.60
CA ARG A 111 -0.13 16.98 -23.49
C ARG A 111 1.01 17.85 -24.01
N ILE A 112 1.94 18.25 -23.14
CA ILE A 112 3.11 19.05 -23.55
C ILE A 112 3.92 18.26 -24.58
N THR A 113 4.31 17.02 -24.27
CA THR A 113 5.07 16.15 -25.19
C THR A 113 4.35 15.93 -26.53
N GLN A 114 3.03 15.73 -26.51
CA GLN A 114 2.23 15.57 -27.72
C GLN A 114 2.23 16.85 -28.57
N SER A 115 2.04 18.02 -27.94
CA SER A 115 2.05 19.31 -28.66
C SER A 115 3.41 19.64 -29.26
N LEU A 116 4.51 19.30 -28.58
CA LEU A 116 5.87 19.44 -29.10
C LEU A 116 6.10 18.58 -30.35
N SER A 117 5.45 17.41 -30.42
CA SER A 117 5.55 16.50 -31.57
C SER A 117 4.74 16.95 -32.79
N GLN A 118 3.67 17.73 -32.58
CA GLN A 118 2.69 18.06 -33.61
C GLN A 118 3.04 19.28 -34.49
N HIS A 119 4.18 19.95 -34.28
CA HIS A 119 4.70 21.06 -35.09
C HIS A 119 3.77 22.28 -35.33
N ALA A 120 2.52 22.28 -34.87
CA ALA A 120 1.55 23.35 -35.04
C ALA A 120 1.49 24.28 -33.80
N ASP A 121 2.26 25.35 -33.88
CA ASP A 121 2.17 26.72 -33.30
C ASP A 121 1.72 27.01 -31.86
N LEU A 122 1.02 26.15 -31.11
CA LEU A 122 0.66 26.45 -29.72
C LEU A 122 0.82 25.21 -28.82
N VAL A 123 1.83 25.26 -27.96
CA VAL A 123 1.98 24.29 -26.87
C VAL A 123 0.77 24.44 -25.94
N ALA A 124 0.10 23.33 -25.62
CA ALA A 124 -1.10 23.35 -24.82
C ALA A 124 -0.77 23.75 -23.37
N THR A 125 -1.08 24.99 -22.99
CA THR A 125 -0.81 25.50 -21.64
C THR A 125 -1.93 25.08 -20.68
N PRO A 126 -1.62 24.38 -19.58
CA PRO A 126 -2.60 24.08 -18.54
C PRO A 126 -3.03 25.39 -17.85
N SER A 127 -4.27 25.43 -17.34
CA SER A 127 -4.73 26.61 -16.60
C SER A 127 -3.94 26.80 -15.30
N ALA A 128 -3.70 28.05 -14.90
CA ALA A 128 -3.01 28.36 -13.65
C ALA A 128 -3.70 27.76 -12.42
N THR A 129 -5.04 27.64 -12.45
CA THR A 129 -5.82 27.00 -11.38
C THR A 129 -5.48 25.52 -11.23
N VAL A 130 -5.40 24.78 -12.35
CA VAL A 130 -5.02 23.36 -12.36
C VAL A 130 -3.61 23.20 -11.80
N VAL A 131 -2.65 24.00 -12.29
CA VAL A 131 -1.25 23.94 -11.86
C VAL A 131 -1.11 24.21 -10.36
N ASN A 132 -1.76 25.26 -9.85
CA ASN A 132 -1.71 25.61 -8.43
C ASN A 132 -2.35 24.52 -7.56
N TRP A 133 -3.48 23.95 -8.00
CA TRP A 133 -4.12 22.84 -7.29
C TRP A 133 -3.21 21.59 -7.22
N ILE A 134 -2.56 21.22 -8.33
CA ILE A 134 -1.61 20.09 -8.34
C ILE A 134 -0.44 20.38 -7.39
N GLN A 135 0.13 21.58 -7.45
CA GLN A 135 1.28 21.96 -6.62
C GLN A 135 0.95 21.91 -5.13
N THR A 136 -0.22 22.39 -4.74
CA THR A 136 -0.68 22.38 -3.34
C THR A 136 -1.06 20.99 -2.84
N THR A 137 -1.59 20.13 -3.73
CA THR A 137 -2.08 18.81 -3.34
C THR A 137 -0.97 17.76 -3.34
N ALA A 138 -0.15 17.68 -4.38
CA ALA A 138 0.85 16.61 -4.58
C ALA A 138 2.32 17.06 -4.43
N ALA A 139 2.59 18.37 -4.40
CA ALA A 139 3.93 18.95 -4.25
C ALA A 139 4.98 18.27 -5.16
N ILE A 140 4.78 18.37 -6.48
CA ILE A 140 5.64 17.76 -7.49
C ILE A 140 6.71 18.79 -7.92
N PRO A 141 7.99 18.61 -7.55
CA PRO A 141 9.01 19.65 -7.80
C PRO A 141 9.23 19.96 -9.28
N SER A 142 9.19 18.93 -10.14
CA SER A 142 9.38 19.06 -11.59
C SER A 142 8.24 19.81 -12.30
N LEU A 143 7.08 19.96 -11.67
CA LEU A 143 5.96 20.70 -12.27
C LEU A 143 6.30 22.19 -12.38
N ALA A 144 6.84 22.79 -11.32
CA ALA A 144 7.19 24.21 -11.31
C ALA A 144 8.21 24.55 -12.40
N GLN A 145 9.27 23.75 -12.52
CA GLN A 145 10.28 23.90 -13.57
C GLN A 145 9.66 23.79 -14.97
N THR A 146 8.79 22.79 -15.19
CA THR A 146 8.15 22.59 -16.50
C THR A 146 7.25 23.78 -16.88
N MET A 147 6.53 24.37 -15.91
CA MET A 147 5.67 25.52 -16.15
C MET A 147 6.47 26.81 -16.42
N GLU A 148 7.63 26.96 -15.78
CA GLU A 148 8.55 28.07 -16.06
C GLU A 148 9.10 27.99 -17.49
N GLU A 149 9.61 26.84 -17.89
CA GLU A 149 10.13 26.62 -19.25
C GLU A 149 9.04 26.74 -20.32
N LEU A 150 7.81 26.34 -20.01
CA LEU A 150 6.64 26.52 -20.87
C LEU A 150 6.31 28.01 -21.07
N THR A 151 6.38 28.80 -20.00
CA THR A 151 6.15 30.25 -20.04
C THR A 151 7.24 30.95 -20.85
N GLN A 152 8.50 30.59 -20.63
CA GLN A 152 9.63 31.12 -21.40
C GLN A 152 9.48 30.82 -22.90
N LEU A 153 9.06 29.61 -23.27
CA LEU A 153 8.85 29.26 -24.68
C LEU A 153 7.69 30.04 -25.30
N ALA A 154 6.63 30.32 -24.55
CA ALA A 154 5.49 31.11 -25.03
C ALA A 154 5.85 32.60 -25.25
N GLU A 155 6.86 33.12 -24.55
CA GLU A 155 7.38 34.48 -24.71
C GLU A 155 8.39 34.61 -25.88
N MET A 156 8.88 33.48 -26.41
CA MET A 156 9.82 33.47 -27.55
C MET A 156 9.10 33.75 -28.88
N LYS A 157 9.84 34.33 -29.85
CA LYS A 157 9.34 34.60 -31.21
C LYS A 157 8.96 33.31 -31.96
N PRO A 158 8.03 33.36 -32.93
CA PRO A 158 7.48 32.18 -33.61
C PRO A 158 8.48 31.36 -34.45
N ASP A 159 9.72 31.83 -34.61
CA ASP A 159 10.80 31.14 -35.33
C ASP A 159 11.54 30.11 -34.44
N THR A 160 10.81 29.46 -33.53
CA THR A 160 11.37 28.51 -32.54
C THR A 160 11.82 27.23 -33.22
N THR A 161 13.11 26.93 -33.12
CA THR A 161 13.71 25.72 -33.68
C THR A 161 13.49 24.51 -32.77
N ALA A 162 13.73 23.31 -33.29
CA ALA A 162 13.70 22.08 -32.47
C ALA A 162 14.68 22.13 -31.27
N VAL A 163 15.77 22.90 -31.38
CA VAL A 163 16.75 23.09 -30.30
C VAL A 163 16.15 23.90 -29.14
N ASP A 164 15.32 24.90 -29.45
CA ASP A 164 14.67 25.75 -28.44
C ASP A 164 13.59 25.00 -27.65
N ARG A 165 13.07 23.89 -28.21
CA ARG A 165 12.04 23.03 -27.59
C ARG A 165 12.62 21.91 -26.71
N MET A 166 13.93 21.65 -26.82
CA MET A 166 14.58 20.54 -26.11
C MET A 166 14.52 20.64 -24.58
N PRO A 167 14.74 21.83 -23.95
CA PRO A 167 14.62 21.96 -22.50
C PRO A 167 13.21 21.56 -22.00
N LEU A 168 12.17 22.12 -22.62
CA LEU A 168 10.78 21.82 -22.28
C LEU A 168 10.44 20.33 -22.49
N ALA A 169 10.95 19.72 -23.57
CA ALA A 169 10.76 18.28 -23.81
C ALA A 169 11.37 17.42 -22.70
N LEU A 170 12.58 17.77 -22.25
CA LEU A 170 13.27 17.07 -21.15
C LEU A 170 12.53 17.27 -19.82
N SER A 171 12.07 18.48 -19.53
CA SER A 171 11.31 18.77 -18.30
C SER A 171 9.94 18.10 -18.29
N ALA A 172 9.22 18.07 -19.42
CA ALA A 172 7.99 17.32 -19.56
C ALA A 172 8.23 15.81 -19.32
N GLY A 173 9.31 15.25 -19.86
CA GLY A 173 9.69 13.85 -19.60
C GLY A 173 9.98 13.57 -18.12
N ARG A 174 10.68 14.48 -17.43
CA ARG A 174 10.92 14.39 -15.98
C ARG A 174 9.63 14.49 -15.18
N LEU A 175 8.76 15.43 -15.53
CA LEU A 175 7.44 15.59 -14.90
C LEU A 175 6.61 14.31 -15.04
N ALA A 176 6.56 13.71 -16.23
CA ALA A 176 5.85 12.45 -16.45
C ALA A 176 6.38 11.33 -15.56
N LEU A 177 7.71 11.15 -15.49
CA LEU A 177 8.34 10.12 -14.66
C LEU A 177 8.09 10.34 -13.16
N ASP A 178 8.29 11.56 -12.66
CA ASP A 178 8.05 11.91 -11.26
C ASP A 178 6.59 11.70 -10.87
N ALA A 179 5.67 12.18 -11.71
CA ALA A 179 4.23 12.03 -11.50
C ALA A 179 3.81 10.56 -11.52
N GLN A 180 4.34 9.75 -12.44
CA GLN A 180 4.10 8.32 -12.50
C GLN A 180 4.58 7.61 -11.22
N GLN A 181 5.82 7.84 -10.79
CA GLN A 181 6.37 7.20 -9.58
C GLN A 181 5.55 7.55 -8.34
N ARG A 182 5.15 8.82 -8.20
CA ARG A 182 4.31 9.28 -7.09
C ARG A 182 2.90 8.71 -7.16
N ALA A 183 2.30 8.62 -8.35
CA ALA A 183 1.01 7.97 -8.53
C ALA A 183 1.05 6.48 -8.15
N ILE A 184 2.12 5.75 -8.53
CA ILE A 184 2.32 4.35 -8.12
C ILE A 184 2.47 4.25 -6.60
N ALA A 185 3.22 5.15 -5.97
CA ALA A 185 3.38 5.17 -4.53
C ALA A 185 2.04 5.39 -3.80
N GLU A 186 1.25 6.38 -4.22
CA GLU A 186 -0.08 6.63 -3.65
C GLU A 186 -1.03 5.45 -3.91
N TRP A 187 -1.00 4.85 -5.10
CA TRP A 187 -1.80 3.66 -5.38
C TRP A 187 -1.46 2.50 -4.44
N TRP A 188 -0.17 2.25 -4.16
CA TRP A 188 0.25 1.24 -3.18
C TRP A 188 -0.22 1.57 -1.77
N GLN A 189 -0.17 2.85 -1.38
CA GLN A 189 -0.71 3.31 -0.10
C GLN A 189 -2.21 3.01 -0.03
N LEU A 190 -2.98 3.33 -1.05
CA LEU A 190 -4.43 3.07 -1.07
C LEU A 190 -4.74 1.56 -1.10
N ARG A 191 -4.01 0.78 -1.90
CA ARG A 191 -4.22 -0.67 -2.04
C ARG A 191 -3.97 -1.43 -0.74
N THR A 192 -2.91 -1.07 -0.02
CA THR A 192 -2.51 -1.76 1.22
C THR A 192 -3.11 -1.15 2.49
N TRP A 193 -4.03 -0.18 2.36
CA TRP A 193 -4.61 0.52 3.52
C TRP A 193 -5.29 -0.43 4.50
N LYS A 194 -6.10 -1.38 4.01
CA LYS A 194 -6.80 -2.35 4.86
C LYS A 194 -5.81 -3.15 5.71
N ASP A 195 -4.69 -3.56 5.14
CA ASP A 195 -3.66 -4.31 5.84
C ASP A 195 -2.97 -3.44 6.90
N ARG A 196 -2.64 -2.19 6.57
CA ARG A 196 -2.10 -1.25 7.57
C ARG A 196 -3.06 -1.02 8.73
N VAL A 197 -4.36 -0.84 8.46
CA VAL A 197 -5.40 -0.69 9.49
C VAL A 197 -5.52 -1.96 10.34
N ARG A 198 -5.52 -3.16 9.71
CA ARG A 198 -5.54 -4.44 10.43
C ARG A 198 -4.33 -4.59 11.33
N THR A 199 -3.12 -4.29 10.84
CA THR A 199 -1.89 -4.35 11.61
C THR A 199 -1.90 -3.39 12.79
N VAL A 200 -2.31 -2.13 12.59
CA VAL A 200 -2.39 -1.14 13.68
C VAL A 200 -3.42 -1.57 14.72
N ARG A 201 -4.60 -2.03 14.31
CA ARG A 201 -5.63 -2.53 15.23
C ARG A 201 -5.16 -3.75 16.02
N GLY A 202 -4.52 -4.69 15.34
CA GLY A 202 -3.97 -5.89 15.96
C GLY A 202 -2.87 -5.57 16.98
N ARG A 203 -1.96 -4.65 16.65
CA ARG A 203 -0.93 -4.17 17.58
C ARG A 203 -1.53 -3.40 18.77
N ASN A 204 -2.52 -2.55 18.54
CA ASN A 204 -3.26 -1.89 19.61
C ASN A 204 -3.92 -2.91 20.56
N LYS A 205 -4.48 -3.98 20.00
CA LYS A 205 -5.05 -5.06 20.80
C LYS A 205 -3.98 -5.80 21.59
N LEU A 206 -2.80 -6.07 21.03
CA LEU A 206 -1.69 -6.72 21.74
C LEU A 206 -1.02 -5.81 22.77
N CYS A 207 -1.11 -4.48 22.63
CA CYS A 207 -0.42 -3.54 23.49
C CYS A 207 -0.77 -3.71 24.98
N GLY A 208 0.26 -3.64 25.82
CA GLY A 208 0.16 -3.76 27.27
C GLY A 208 1.29 -4.61 27.86
N THR A 209 1.21 -4.81 29.17
CA THR A 209 2.10 -5.73 29.88
C THR A 209 1.42 -7.08 30.02
N TRP A 210 2.15 -8.14 29.70
CA TRP A 210 1.68 -9.51 29.72
C TRP A 210 2.57 -10.35 30.62
N GLN A 211 1.96 -11.15 31.47
CA GLN A 211 2.62 -12.24 32.17
C GLN A 211 2.43 -13.52 31.37
N TRP A 212 3.52 -14.07 30.87
CA TRP A 212 3.56 -15.30 30.10
C TRP A 212 4.06 -16.45 30.95
N ILE A 213 3.49 -17.61 30.69
CA ILE A 213 3.89 -18.90 31.23
C ILE A 213 4.12 -19.80 30.03
N ILE A 214 5.38 -20.16 29.81
CA ILE A 214 5.82 -21.07 28.75
C ILE A 214 6.06 -22.44 29.39
N HIS A 215 5.36 -23.45 28.90
CA HIS A 215 5.57 -24.83 29.30
C HIS A 215 6.30 -25.57 28.16
N ASN A 216 7.59 -25.83 28.35
CA ASN A 216 8.43 -26.51 27.38
C ASN A 216 8.29 -28.03 27.56
N HIS A 217 7.86 -28.72 26.50
CA HIS A 217 7.66 -30.18 26.50
C HIS A 217 8.94 -30.97 26.18
N GLN A 218 10.02 -30.29 25.84
CA GLN A 218 11.33 -30.93 25.72
C GLN A 218 11.76 -31.48 27.09
N GLN A 219 12.50 -32.60 27.06
CA GLN A 219 12.94 -33.42 28.19
C GLN A 219 12.92 -32.65 29.52
N HIS A 220 11.99 -33.02 30.42
CA HIS A 220 11.75 -32.48 31.78
C HIS A 220 10.65 -31.43 31.99
N HIS A 221 9.76 -31.16 31.02
CA HIS A 221 8.52 -30.39 31.26
C HIS A 221 8.75 -29.06 32.02
N GLN A 222 9.68 -28.25 31.55
CA GLN A 222 10.09 -27.03 32.24
C GLN A 222 9.04 -25.93 32.08
N GLU A 223 8.70 -25.26 33.18
CA GLU A 223 7.84 -24.07 33.17
C GLU A 223 8.67 -22.81 33.37
N GLN A 224 8.51 -21.84 32.48
CA GLN A 224 9.14 -20.53 32.57
C GLN A 224 8.08 -19.44 32.65
N LYS A 225 8.22 -18.54 33.62
CA LYS A 225 7.39 -17.34 33.73
C LYS A 225 8.19 -16.11 33.33
N LEU A 226 7.61 -15.27 32.49
CA LEU A 226 8.25 -14.04 32.03
C LEU A 226 7.23 -12.93 31.83
N ALA A 227 7.68 -11.68 31.89
CA ALA A 227 6.84 -10.51 31.65
C ALA A 227 7.27 -9.84 30.34
N LEU A 228 6.32 -9.61 29.44
CA LEU A 228 6.54 -8.94 28.16
C LEU A 228 5.79 -7.62 28.13
N LEU A 229 6.44 -6.60 27.60
CA LEU A 229 5.82 -5.30 27.33
C LEU A 229 5.68 -5.14 25.81
N PHE A 230 4.46 -5.18 25.30
CA PHE A 230 4.18 -4.76 23.93
C PHE A 230 3.82 -3.28 23.95
N PRO A 231 4.64 -2.41 23.34
CA PRO A 231 4.39 -0.97 23.38
C PRO A 231 3.25 -0.56 22.44
N PRO A 232 2.75 0.68 22.55
CA PRO A 232 1.83 1.25 21.58
C PRO A 232 2.41 1.17 20.14
N PRO A 233 1.57 1.13 19.10
CA PRO A 233 2.05 1.28 17.74
C PRO A 233 2.61 2.71 17.55
N GLY A 234 3.87 2.80 17.15
CA GLY A 234 4.55 4.06 16.87
C GLY A 234 6.03 3.83 16.52
N PRO A 235 6.70 4.84 15.93
CA PRO A 235 8.12 4.75 15.57
C PRO A 235 9.06 4.84 16.78
N ASP A 236 8.61 5.45 17.89
CA ASP A 236 9.47 5.77 19.05
C ASP A 236 9.54 4.64 20.08
N HIS A 237 9.01 3.45 19.77
CA HIS A 237 8.86 2.39 20.75
C HIS A 237 9.59 1.13 20.34
N LEU A 238 10.59 0.77 21.14
CA LEU A 238 11.37 -0.45 20.97
C LEU A 238 10.51 -1.67 21.30
N LEU A 239 10.50 -2.64 20.40
CA LEU A 239 9.89 -3.94 20.64
C LEU A 239 10.64 -4.70 21.74
N PRO A 240 9.99 -5.69 22.39
CA PRO A 240 10.68 -6.65 23.26
C PRO A 240 11.97 -7.17 22.63
N GLY A 241 13.03 -7.31 23.45
CA GLY A 241 14.32 -7.80 22.98
C GLY A 241 14.19 -9.15 22.25
N GLY A 242 14.76 -9.22 21.06
CA GLY A 242 14.70 -10.40 20.19
C GLY A 242 13.40 -10.55 19.40
N LEU A 243 12.34 -9.77 19.65
CA LEU A 243 11.13 -9.82 18.81
C LEU A 243 11.40 -9.15 17.46
N VAL A 244 11.39 -9.95 16.39
CA VAL A 244 11.64 -9.46 15.03
C VAL A 244 10.37 -9.33 14.20
N GLU A 245 9.31 -10.06 14.54
CA GLU A 245 8.06 -10.01 13.80
C GLU A 245 6.83 -10.08 14.72
N THR A 246 5.80 -9.33 14.37
CA THR A 246 4.50 -9.36 15.03
C THR A 246 3.41 -9.24 14.00
N VAL A 247 2.64 -10.32 13.83
CA VAL A 247 1.51 -10.38 12.91
C VAL A 247 0.26 -10.70 13.71
N VAL A 248 -0.75 -9.84 13.63
CA VAL A 248 -2.01 -10.03 14.35
C VAL A 248 -3.16 -10.03 13.34
N LEU A 249 -3.83 -11.17 13.21
CA LEU A 249 -4.90 -11.41 12.25
C LEU A 249 -6.19 -11.77 13.01
N GLY A 250 -6.97 -10.75 13.35
CA GLY A 250 -8.20 -10.90 14.13
C GLY A 250 -7.90 -11.32 15.58
N GLU A 251 -8.20 -12.58 15.90
CA GLU A 251 -7.92 -13.18 17.20
C GLU A 251 -6.56 -13.90 17.23
N ASN A 252 -5.95 -14.17 16.08
CA ASN A 252 -4.69 -14.91 16.01
C ASN A 252 -3.50 -13.95 16.07
N VAL A 253 -2.46 -14.35 16.78
CA VAL A 253 -1.23 -13.61 16.98
C VAL A 253 -0.07 -14.54 16.64
N TYR A 254 0.78 -14.09 15.73
CA TYR A 254 2.04 -14.72 15.40
C TYR A 254 3.19 -13.82 15.81
N LEU A 255 4.17 -14.39 16.50
CA LEU A 255 5.35 -13.70 16.98
C LEU A 255 6.58 -14.50 16.57
N ARG A 256 7.58 -13.80 16.03
CA ARG A 256 8.88 -14.40 15.74
C ARG A 256 9.94 -13.71 16.58
N TRP A 257 10.70 -14.53 17.29
CA TRP A 257 11.81 -14.12 18.12
C TRP A 257 13.11 -14.62 17.51
N GLU A 258 14.12 -13.77 17.49
CA GLU A 258 15.48 -14.12 17.10
C GLU A 258 16.47 -13.61 18.15
N SER A 259 17.31 -14.51 18.64
CA SER A 259 18.36 -14.17 19.59
C SER A 259 19.53 -15.14 19.41
N ASN A 260 20.75 -14.60 19.31
CA ASN A 260 21.98 -15.39 19.18
C ASN A 260 21.93 -16.44 18.05
N GLY A 261 21.31 -16.11 16.91
CA GLY A 261 21.16 -17.01 15.76
C GLY A 261 20.13 -18.13 15.95
N GLN A 262 19.38 -18.13 17.05
CA GLN A 262 18.26 -19.04 17.28
C GLN A 262 16.94 -18.31 17.01
N ALA A 263 15.98 -19.04 16.46
CA ALA A 263 14.64 -18.53 16.19
C ALA A 263 13.60 -19.28 17.03
N GLN A 264 12.59 -18.56 17.49
CA GLN A 264 11.38 -19.11 18.09
C GLN A 264 10.17 -18.48 17.40
N GLU A 265 9.19 -19.32 17.06
CA GLU A 265 7.94 -18.91 16.44
C GLU A 265 6.78 -19.30 17.35
N ASP A 266 5.98 -18.30 17.71
CA ASP A 266 4.81 -18.47 18.56
C ASP A 266 3.54 -18.31 17.74
N SER A 267 2.62 -19.24 17.89
CA SER A 267 1.28 -19.19 17.33
C SER A 267 0.28 -19.14 18.48
N LEU A 268 -0.33 -17.96 18.67
CA LEU A 268 -1.17 -17.64 19.81
C LEU A 268 -2.56 -17.19 19.34
N GLN A 269 -3.53 -17.27 20.24
CA GLN A 269 -4.88 -16.77 20.05
C GLN A 269 -5.30 -15.95 21.27
N PHE A 270 -5.93 -14.80 21.04
CA PHE A 270 -6.56 -14.02 22.09
C PHE A 270 -7.72 -14.80 22.71
N THR A 271 -7.74 -14.83 24.03
CA THR A 271 -8.83 -15.41 24.83
C THR A 271 -9.37 -14.39 25.82
N LYS A 272 -10.51 -14.69 26.46
CA LYS A 272 -11.10 -13.86 27.53
C LYS A 272 -11.24 -12.40 27.11
N GLU A 273 -11.86 -12.15 25.95
CA GLU A 273 -12.10 -10.81 25.41
C GLU A 273 -10.79 -10.01 25.19
N GLY A 274 -9.71 -10.69 24.84
CA GLY A 274 -8.40 -10.08 24.58
C GLY A 274 -7.53 -9.91 25.83
N LYS A 275 -7.97 -10.34 27.02
CA LYS A 275 -7.17 -10.29 28.26
C LYS A 275 -6.28 -11.52 28.45
N GLY A 276 -6.53 -12.58 27.70
CA GLY A 276 -5.69 -13.78 27.65
C GLY A 276 -5.06 -13.99 26.28
N LEU A 277 -3.97 -14.74 26.25
CA LEU A 277 -3.33 -15.30 25.06
C LEU A 277 -3.03 -16.76 25.33
N GLU A 278 -3.37 -17.65 24.41
CA GLU A 278 -3.10 -19.08 24.54
C GLU A 278 -2.60 -19.62 23.21
N GLY A 279 -1.65 -20.54 23.24
CA GLY A 279 -1.13 -21.13 22.01
C GLY A 279 0.12 -21.96 22.23
N THR A 280 0.95 -22.03 21.20
CA THR A 280 2.14 -22.88 21.17
C THR A 280 3.35 -22.14 20.66
N PHE A 281 4.53 -22.64 20.99
CA PHE A 281 5.78 -22.23 20.35
C PHE A 281 6.52 -23.41 19.75
N VAL A 282 7.35 -23.13 18.77
CA VAL A 282 8.40 -24.01 18.26
C VAL A 282 9.69 -23.20 18.15
N ASN A 283 10.84 -23.81 18.46
CA ASN A 283 12.13 -23.16 18.29
C ASN A 283 13.06 -23.95 17.37
N SER A 284 14.09 -23.29 16.86
CA SER A 284 15.09 -23.87 15.95
C SER A 284 15.91 -25.02 16.55
N GLN A 285 15.82 -25.25 17.86
CA GLN A 285 16.50 -26.35 18.57
C GLN A 285 15.58 -27.58 18.74
N GLY A 286 14.38 -27.56 18.15
CA GLY A 286 13.39 -28.63 18.26
C GLY A 286 12.57 -28.59 19.55
N GLY A 287 12.72 -27.54 20.36
CA GLY A 287 11.87 -27.27 21.52
C GLY A 287 10.47 -26.85 21.06
N TRP A 288 9.47 -27.32 21.79
CA TRP A 288 8.06 -27.02 21.53
C TRP A 288 7.27 -27.06 22.83
N GLY A 289 6.12 -26.43 22.84
CA GLY A 289 5.27 -26.45 24.02
C GLY A 289 4.14 -25.44 23.94
N SER A 290 3.49 -25.22 25.08
CA SER A 290 2.36 -24.30 25.19
C SER A 290 2.75 -22.97 25.83
N ILE A 291 2.11 -21.91 25.38
CA ILE A 291 2.19 -20.58 25.97
C ILE A 291 0.81 -20.22 26.51
N SER A 292 0.78 -19.72 27.74
CA SER A 292 -0.38 -19.01 28.29
C SER A 292 0.04 -17.63 28.76
N GLY A 293 -0.71 -16.62 28.37
CA GLY A 293 -0.46 -15.22 28.64
C GLY A 293 -1.67 -14.59 29.31
N LYS A 294 -1.42 -13.79 30.34
CA LYS A 294 -2.43 -12.93 30.98
C LYS A 294 -1.97 -11.49 30.91
N ARG A 295 -2.84 -10.60 30.42
CA ARG A 295 -2.58 -9.16 30.46
C ARG A 295 -2.66 -8.67 31.90
N THR A 296 -1.59 -8.04 32.37
CA THR A 296 -1.46 -7.49 33.74
C THR A 296 -1.62 -5.98 33.78
N SER A 297 -1.33 -5.29 32.68
CA SER A 297 -1.59 -3.86 32.52
C SER A 297 -2.04 -3.58 31.10
N ASP A 298 -3.04 -2.72 30.95
CA ASP A 298 -3.42 -2.18 29.65
C ASP A 298 -2.35 -1.23 29.10
N CYS A 299 -2.42 -1.01 27.79
CA CYS A 299 -1.61 -0.04 27.07
C CYS A 299 -1.84 1.37 27.64
N LYS A 300 -0.77 2.07 28.00
CA LYS A 300 -0.82 3.50 28.31
C LYS A 300 -0.36 4.28 27.07
N PRO A 301 -1.15 5.28 26.60
CA PRO A 301 -0.74 6.15 25.51
C PRO A 301 0.44 7.04 25.90
#